data_AF-A0A7L7L5M9-F1
#
_entry.id   AF-A0A7L7L5M9-F1
#
_cell.length_a   1.000
_cell.length_b   1.000
_cell.length_c   1.000
_cell.angle_alpha   90.00
_cell.angle_beta   90.00
_cell.angle_gamma   90.00
#
_symmetry.space_group_name_H-M   'P 1'
#
loop_
_entity.id
_entity.type
_entity.pdbx_description
1 polymer ?
#
loop_
_entity_poly.entity_id
_entity_poly.type
_entity_poly.pdbx_seq_one_letter_code
_entity_poly.pdbx_strand_id
1 'polypeptide(L)'
;MPLKEGQTNNPNGRPLGSSNKTTKGMRERITAFLDDNFDQIQEDFGKVKPKEKLDFYVKLMQYSLPSLKAIEHNSIVTNKLDNLNDRQLDELIDKILNPEDNEPEP
;
A
#
# COMPACT_ATOMS: atom_id res chain seq x y z
N MET A 1 -30.88 22.28 -8.01
CA MET A 1 -30.61 21.59 -9.29
C MET A 1 -29.12 21.30 -9.34
N PRO A 2 -28.68 20.06 -9.65
CA PRO A 2 -27.25 19.74 -9.80
C PRO A 2 -26.67 20.42 -11.06
N LEU A 3 -25.38 20.77 -11.00
CA LEU A 3 -24.65 21.34 -12.14
C LEU A 3 -24.52 20.31 -13.28
N LYS A 4 -24.68 20.76 -14.53
CA LYS A 4 -24.49 19.94 -15.73
C LYS A 4 -23.00 19.71 -15.98
N GLU A 5 -22.64 18.52 -16.47
CA GLU A 5 -21.27 18.23 -16.89
C GLU A 5 -20.77 19.27 -17.91
N GLY A 6 -19.51 19.69 -17.77
CA GLY A 6 -18.92 20.77 -18.58
C GLY A 6 -19.25 22.20 -18.13
N GLN A 7 -20.10 22.40 -17.12
CA GLN A 7 -20.44 23.72 -16.57
C GLN A 7 -19.72 24.05 -15.25
N THR A 8 -18.64 23.32 -14.94
CA THR A 8 -17.79 23.58 -13.78
C THR A 8 -16.52 24.29 -14.22
N ASN A 9 -15.93 25.14 -13.37
CA ASN A 9 -14.63 25.81 -13.62
C ASN A 9 -13.44 24.83 -13.80
N ASN A 10 -13.68 23.51 -13.72
CA ASN A 10 -12.71 22.48 -14.04
C ASN A 10 -13.36 21.36 -14.88
N PRO A 11 -13.47 21.55 -16.21
CA PRO A 11 -14.14 20.60 -17.11
C PRO A 11 -13.45 19.23 -17.18
N ASN A 12 -12.16 19.14 -16.86
CA ASN A 12 -11.39 17.88 -16.86
C ASN A 12 -11.28 17.22 -15.48
N GLY A 13 -11.97 17.75 -14.46
CA GLY A 13 -11.90 17.21 -13.10
C GLY A 13 -10.51 17.32 -12.46
N ARG A 14 -10.36 16.81 -11.24
CA ARG A 14 -9.06 16.76 -10.56
C ARG A 14 -8.20 15.72 -11.29
N PRO A 15 -6.95 16.03 -11.70
CA PRO A 15 -6.15 15.11 -12.51
C PRO A 15 -5.94 13.78 -11.78
N LEU A 16 -6.09 12.69 -12.53
CA LEU A 16 -5.87 11.32 -12.06
C LEU A 16 -4.43 11.22 -11.50
N GLY A 17 -4.28 10.76 -10.25
CA GLY A 17 -2.97 10.69 -9.59
C GLY A 17 -2.54 11.96 -8.83
N SER A 18 -3.38 13.00 -8.71
CA SER A 18 -3.14 14.12 -7.80
C SER A 18 -3.06 13.61 -6.34
N SER A 19 -1.86 13.30 -5.87
CA SER A 19 -1.59 13.00 -4.47
C SER A 19 -2.08 14.15 -3.58
N ASN A 20 -2.77 13.80 -2.51
CA ASN A 20 -3.27 14.77 -1.56
C ASN A 20 -2.06 15.41 -0.84
N LYS A 21 -1.62 16.60 -1.28
CA LYS A 21 -0.40 17.28 -0.78
C LYS A 21 -0.35 17.34 0.75
N THR A 22 -1.49 17.57 1.39
CA THR A 22 -1.64 17.58 2.86
C THR A 22 -1.29 16.23 3.48
N THR A 23 -1.73 15.12 2.87
CA THR A 23 -1.46 13.76 3.34
C THR A 23 0.01 13.39 3.17
N LYS A 24 0.66 13.83 2.09
CA LYS A 24 2.10 13.62 1.87
C LYS A 24 2.94 14.30 2.95
N GLY A 25 2.70 15.59 3.19
CA GLY A 25 3.43 16.34 4.22
C GLY A 25 3.20 15.81 5.64
N MET A 26 2.00 15.30 5.94
CA MET A 26 1.74 14.65 7.23
C MET A 26 2.54 13.35 7.40
N ARG A 27 2.61 12.51 6.36
CA ARG A 27 3.39 11.27 6.41
C ARG A 27 4.87 11.55 6.63
N GLU A 28 5.43 12.52 5.90
CA GLU A 28 6.84 12.93 6.06
C GLU A 28 7.14 13.41 7.48
N ARG A 29 6.24 14.20 8.08
CA ARG A 29 6.38 14.66 9.47
C ARG A 29 6.29 13.52 10.49
N ILE A 30 5.40 12.56 10.27
CA ILE A 30 5.28 11.38 11.14
C ILE A 30 6.56 10.54 11.04
N THR A 31 7.07 10.30 9.83
CA THR A 31 8.31 9.55 9.62
C THR A 31 9.49 10.23 10.31
N ALA A 32 9.69 11.54 10.07
CA ALA A 32 10.76 12.29 10.72
C ALA A 32 10.66 12.24 12.26
N PHE A 33 9.45 12.40 12.81
CA PHE A 33 9.25 12.28 14.26
C PHE A 33 9.61 10.89 14.79
N LEU A 34 9.21 9.83 14.09
CA LEU A 34 9.53 8.46 14.51
C LEU A 34 11.03 8.18 14.45
N ASP A 35 11.70 8.65 13.40
CA ASP A 35 13.15 8.48 13.21
C ASP A 35 13.94 9.25 14.28
N ASP A 36 13.59 10.52 14.52
CA ASP A 36 14.26 11.39 15.51
C ASP A 36 14.15 10.86 16.94
N ASN A 37 13.10 10.09 17.25
CA ASN A 37 12.84 9.54 18.59
C ASN A 37 13.24 8.07 18.72
N PHE A 38 13.78 7.44 17.68
CA PHE A 38 14.03 6.00 17.67
C PHE A 38 15.04 5.58 18.76
N ASP A 39 16.15 6.31 18.89
CA ASP A 39 17.19 6.02 19.88
C ASP A 39 16.64 6.11 21.32
N GLN A 40 15.79 7.10 21.59
CA GLN A 40 15.14 7.27 22.89
C GLN A 40 14.19 6.11 23.20
N ILE A 41 13.39 5.67 22.22
CA ILE A 41 12.50 4.51 22.37
C ILE A 41 13.31 3.24 22.66
N GLN A 42 14.46 3.08 22.00
CA GLN A 42 15.34 1.94 22.25
C GLN A 42 15.92 1.95 23.66
N GLU A 43 16.31 3.11 24.19
CA GLU A 43 16.77 3.25 25.57
C GLU A 43 15.63 2.93 26.57
N ASP A 44 14.45 3.47 26.31
CA ASP A 44 13.29 3.30 27.19
C ASP A 44 12.74 1.88 27.17
N PHE A 45 12.95 1.12 26.10
CA PHE A 45 12.65 -0.31 26.05
C PHE A 45 13.34 -1.09 27.19
N GLY A 46 14.51 -0.64 27.65
CA GLY A 46 15.19 -1.17 28.83
C GLY A 46 14.38 -1.03 30.13
N LYS A 47 13.54 0.00 30.22
CA LYS A 47 12.82 0.43 31.43
C LYS A 47 11.36 -0.05 31.48
N VAL A 48 10.81 -0.54 30.37
CA VAL A 48 9.43 -1.02 30.24
C VAL A 48 9.17 -2.29 31.08
N LYS A 49 7.93 -2.53 31.51
CA LYS A 49 7.58 -3.74 32.26
C LYS A 49 7.73 -5.00 31.38
N PRO A 50 8.11 -6.17 31.94
CA PRO A 50 8.35 -7.38 31.16
C PRO A 50 7.22 -7.76 30.20
N LYS A 51 5.95 -7.65 30.64
CA LYS A 51 4.78 -7.96 29.80
C LYS A 51 4.62 -7.00 28.61
N GLU A 52 4.84 -5.71 28.84
CA GLU A 52 4.75 -4.67 27.81
C GLU A 52 5.91 -4.78 26.81
N LYS A 53 7.11 -5.16 27.27
CA LYS A 53 8.25 -5.46 26.39
C LYS A 53 7.93 -6.57 25.41
N LEU A 54 7.36 -7.68 25.88
CA LEU A 54 6.97 -8.80 25.03
C LEU A 54 5.96 -8.37 23.96
N ASP A 55 4.96 -7.57 24.34
CA ASP A 55 3.92 -7.11 23.42
C ASP A 55 4.48 -6.17 22.35
N PHE A 56 5.41 -5.27 22.73
CA PHE A 56 6.13 -4.42 21.79
C PHE A 56 7.00 -5.25 20.83
N TYR A 57 7.71 -6.25 21.35
CA TYR A 57 8.55 -7.14 20.54
C TYR A 57 7.72 -7.92 19.50
N VAL A 58 6.56 -8.45 19.90
CA VAL A 58 5.64 -9.15 18.98
C VAL A 58 5.12 -8.23 17.88
N LYS A 59 4.83 -6.96 18.19
CA LYS A 59 4.41 -5.97 17.19
C LYS A 59 5.52 -5.66 16.19
N LEU A 60 6.77 -5.55 16.64
CA LEU A 60 7.92 -5.35 15.74
C LEU A 60 8.18 -6.56 14.84
N MET A 61 8.02 -7.79 15.35
CA MET A 61 8.23 -9.00 14.55
C MET A 61 7.39 -9.03 13.28
N GLN A 62 6.17 -8.47 13.29
CA GLN A 62 5.26 -8.43 12.14
C GLN A 62 5.82 -7.67 10.93
N TYR A 63 6.80 -6.79 11.15
CA TYR A 63 7.44 -6.01 10.11
C TYR A 63 8.78 -6.60 9.65
N SER A 64 9.40 -7.46 10.48
CA SER A 64 10.65 -8.16 10.12
C SER A 64 10.41 -9.54 9.49
N LEU A 65 9.32 -10.21 9.88
CA LEU A 65 8.97 -11.55 9.43
C LEU A 65 7.68 -11.47 8.60
N PRO A 66 7.63 -12.13 7.43
CA PRO A 66 6.38 -12.24 6.70
C PRO A 66 5.35 -12.97 7.56
N SER A 67 4.17 -12.38 7.73
CA SER A 67 3.07 -13.04 8.44
C SER A 67 2.63 -14.31 7.70
N LEU A 68 2.09 -15.29 8.43
CA LEU A 68 1.55 -16.52 7.83
C LEU A 68 0.53 -16.22 6.71
N LYS A 69 -0.29 -15.18 6.88
CA LYS A 69 -1.24 -14.70 5.85
C LYS A 69 -0.53 -14.20 4.59
N ALA A 70 0.59 -13.48 4.75
CA ALA A 70 1.37 -13.01 3.61
C ALA A 70 2.00 -14.18 2.84
N ILE A 71 2.45 -15.22 3.55
CA ILE A 71 3.00 -16.44 2.96
C ILE A 71 1.90 -17.20 2.20
N GLU A 72 0.69 -17.32 2.74
CA GLU A 72 -0.46 -17.94 2.05
C GLU A 72 -0.81 -17.20 0.76
N HIS A 73 -0.92 -15.87 0.79
CA HIS A 73 -1.20 -15.09 -0.41
C HIS A 73 -0.11 -15.26 -1.48
N ASN A 74 1.17 -15.23 -1.09
CA ASN A 74 2.27 -15.40 -2.03
C ASN A 74 2.30 -16.83 -2.60
N SER A 75 2.02 -17.84 -1.78
CA SER A 75 1.89 -19.23 -2.19
C SER A 75 0.72 -19.44 -3.17
N ILE A 76 -0.44 -18.82 -2.93
CA ILE A 76 -1.60 -18.92 -3.83
C ILE A 76 -1.31 -18.26 -5.18
N VAL A 77 -0.65 -17.10 -5.19
CA VAL A 77 -0.30 -16.40 -6.44
C VAL A 77 0.75 -17.18 -7.23
N THR A 78 1.82 -17.63 -6.58
CA THR A 78 2.88 -18.43 -7.23
C THR A 78 2.33 -19.74 -7.81
N ASN A 79 1.58 -20.52 -7.02
CA ASN A 79 0.96 -21.75 -7.52
C ASN A 79 -0.02 -21.51 -8.69
N LYS A 80 -0.72 -20.36 -8.73
CA LYS A 80 -1.62 -20.04 -9.84
C LYS A 80 -0.84 -19.63 -11.09
N LEU A 81 0.25 -18.90 -10.95
CA LEU A 81 1.13 -18.49 -12.05
C LEU A 81 1.85 -19.70 -12.67
N ASP A 82 2.30 -20.65 -11.86
CA ASP A 82 2.98 -21.87 -12.31
C ASP A 82 2.11 -22.77 -13.19
N ASN A 83 0.78 -22.63 -13.11
CA ASN A 83 -0.19 -23.39 -13.89
C ASN A 83 -0.66 -22.69 -15.17
N LEU A 84 -0.16 -21.48 -15.46
CA LEU A 84 -0.48 -20.76 -16.69
C LEU A 84 0.48 -21.18 -17.81
N ASN A 85 -0.04 -21.27 -19.04
CA ASN A 85 0.80 -21.40 -20.22
C ASN A 85 1.28 -20.02 -20.72
N ASP A 86 2.28 -20.01 -21.60
CA ASP A 86 2.92 -18.79 -22.11
C ASP A 86 1.90 -17.79 -22.68
N ARG A 87 0.90 -18.26 -23.43
CA ARG A 87 -0.13 -17.39 -24.02
C ARG A 87 -1.01 -16.74 -22.96
N GLN A 88 -1.40 -17.49 -21.93
CA GLN A 88 -2.19 -16.97 -20.82
C GLN A 88 -1.40 -15.99 -19.96
N LEU A 89 -0.09 -16.18 -19.86
CA LEU A 89 0.81 -15.26 -19.18
C LEU A 89 0.93 -13.94 -19.95
N ASP A 90 1.11 -14.02 -21.27
CA ASP A 90 1.15 -12.85 -22.16
C ASP A 90 -0.15 -12.03 -22.09
N GLU A 91 -1.32 -12.69 -22.15
CA GLU A 91 -2.62 -12.02 -22.00
C GLU A 91 -2.80 -11.33 -20.64
N LEU A 92 -2.23 -11.91 -19.57
CA LEU A 92 -2.26 -11.34 -18.23
C LEU A 92 -1.34 -10.11 -18.11
N ILE A 93 -0.16 -10.19 -18.71
CA ILE A 93 0.82 -9.09 -18.78
C ILE A 93 0.22 -7.91 -19.54
N ASP A 94 -0.41 -8.16 -20.69
CA ASP A 94 -1.08 -7.13 -21.50
C ASP A 94 -2.22 -6.45 -20.72
N LYS A 95 -3.04 -7.23 -20.00
CA LYS A 95 -4.12 -6.67 -19.15
C LYS A 95 -3.64 -5.83 -17.97
N ILE A 96 -2.42 -6.08 -17.46
CA ILE A 96 -1.83 -5.31 -16.35
C ILE A 96 -1.15 -4.04 -16.87
N LEU A 97 -0.49 -4.11 -18.03
CA LEU A 97 0.23 -3.00 -18.63
C LEU A 97 -0.70 -1.99 -19.33
N ASN A 98 -1.80 -2.46 -19.92
CA ASN A 98 -2.76 -1.64 -20.66
C ASN A 98 -4.17 -1.73 -20.04
N PRO A 99 -4.41 -1.11 -18.88
CA PRO A 99 -5.70 -1.18 -18.20
C PRO A 99 -6.83 -0.38 -18.86
N GLU A 100 -6.50 0.56 -19.77
CA GLU A 100 -7.45 1.52 -20.38
C GLU A 100 -8.20 0.97 -21.60
N ASP A 101 -7.80 -0.17 -22.18
CA ASP A 101 -8.47 -0.75 -23.38
C ASP A 101 -9.73 -1.56 -23.06
N ASN A 102 -10.32 -1.40 -21.86
CA ASN A 102 -11.50 -2.13 -21.40
C ASN A 102 -12.72 -1.23 -21.09
N GLU A 103 -12.92 -0.13 -21.82
CA GLU A 103 -14.27 0.39 -21.98
C GLU A 103 -14.99 -0.43 -23.05
N PRO A 104 -16.09 -1.14 -22.75
CA PRO A 104 -16.95 -1.63 -23.81
C PRO A 104 -17.50 -0.41 -24.56
N GLU A 105 -17.16 -0.27 -25.84
CA GLU A 105 -17.83 0.68 -26.72
C GLU A 105 -19.36 0.49 -26.62
N PRO A 106 -20.15 1.58 -26.58
CA PRO A 106 -21.59 1.55 -26.37
C PRO A 106 -22.39 0.85 -27.48
#